data_AF-A0A447V722-F1
#
_entry.id   AF-A0A447V722-F1
#
_cell.length_a   1.000
_cell.length_b   1.000
_cell.length_c   1.000
_cell.angle_alpha   90.00
_cell.angle_beta   90.00
_cell.angle_gamma   90.00
#
_symmetry.space_group_name_H-M   'P 1'
#
loop_
_entity.id
_entity.type
_entity.pdbx_description
1 polymer ?
#
loop_
_entity_poly.entity_id
_entity_poly.type
_entity_poly.pdbx_seq_one_letter_code
_entity_poly.pdbx_strand_id
1 'polypeptide(L)' 'MKKVIYFLVYLFLFIIGFTILNFANILDLDTSSRSERISKFIVMIIVLIATTRWGIKVYTLLTRDKNNLK' A
#
# COMPACT_ATOMS: atom_id res chain seq x y z
N MET A 1 1.98 -18.63 14.61
CA MET A 1 0.64 -18.18 14.15
C MET A 1 0.44 -16.66 14.17
N LYS A 2 0.83 -15.91 15.22
CA LYS A 2 0.65 -14.44 15.28
C LYS A 2 1.26 -13.66 14.09
N LYS A 3 2.47 -14.03 13.63
CA LYS A 3 3.10 -13.44 12.42
C LYS A 3 2.27 -13.57 11.14
N VAL A 4 1.55 -14.68 10.98
CA VAL A 4 0.71 -14.94 9.80
C VAL A 4 -0.53 -14.05 9.82
N ILE A 5 -1.10 -13.80 11.00
CA ILE A 5 -2.23 -12.88 11.17
C ILE A 5 -1.82 -11.44 10.83
N TYR A 6 -0.65 -10.99 11.29
CA TYR A 6 -0.14 -9.66 10.93
C TYR A 6 0.15 -9.53 9.43
N PHE A 7 0.66 -10.60 8.82
CA PHE A 7 0.84 -10.65 7.37
C PHE A 7 -0.49 -10.58 6.62
N LEU A 8 -1.53 -11.30 7.07
CA LEU A 8 -2.88 -11.25 6.51
C LEU A 8 -3.52 -9.86 6.61
N VAL A 9 -3.38 -9.20 7.77
CA VAL A 9 -3.87 -7.82 7.96
C VAL A 9 -3.15 -6.86 7.02
N TYR A 10 -1.84 -7.02 6.85
CA TYR A 10 -1.05 -6.21 5.93
C TYR A 10 -1.45 -6.45 4.46
N LEU A 11 -1.68 -7.71 4.09
CA LEU A 11 -2.15 -8.10 2.76
C LEU A 11 -3.53 -7.47 2.46
N PHE A 12 -4.45 -7.50 3.43
CA PHE A 12 -5.77 -6.87 3.29
C PHE A 12 -5.67 -5.36 3.11
N LEU A 13 -4.85 -4.67 3.91
CA LEU A 13 -4.60 -3.24 3.77
C LEU A 13 -4.02 -2.90 2.39
N PHE A 14 -3.10 -3.73 1.90
CA PHE A 14 -2.51 -3.57 0.57
C PHE A 14 -3.55 -3.73 -0.54
N ILE A 15 -4.39 -4.77 -0.48
CA ILE A 15 -5.47 -5.02 -1.45
C ILE A 15 -6.48 -3.86 -1.46
N ILE A 16 -6.85 -3.33 -0.29
CA ILE A 16 -7.77 -2.18 -0.20
C ILE A 16 -7.15 -0.94 -0.85
N GLY A 17 -5.89 -0.62 -0.54
CA GLY A 17 -5.18 0.50 -1.16
C GLY A 17 -5.09 0.37 -2.69
N PHE A 18 -4.83 -0.84 -3.18
CA PHE A 18 -4.78 -1.14 -4.61
C PHE A 18 -6.17 -1.05 -5.28
N THR A 19 -7.21 -1.51 -4.59
CA THR A 19 -8.60 -1.46 -5.05
C THR A 19 -9.10 -0.01 -5.16
N ILE A 20 -8.77 0.86 -4.19
CA ILE A 20 -9.08 2.29 -4.26
C ILE A 20 -8.40 2.93 -5.47
N LEU A 21 -7.15 2.54 -5.76
CA LEU A 21 -6.42 2.98 -6.94
C LEU A 21 -7.11 2.55 -8.24
N ASN A 22 -7.62 1.32 -8.27
CA ASN A 22 -8.38 0.80 -9.40
C ASN A 22 -9.71 1.55 -9.60
N PHE A 23 -10.45 1.79 -8.51
CA PHE A 23 -11.70 2.55 -8.53
C PHE A 23 -11.52 4.02 -8.93
N ALA A 24 -10.40 4.64 -8.57
CA ALA A 24 -10.04 5.98 -9.00
C ALA A 24 -9.69 6.05 -10.50
N ASN A 25 -9.89 4.96 -11.25
CA ASN A 25 -9.58 4.81 -12.66
C ASN A 25 -8.11 5.13 -12.98
N ILE A 26 -7.23 5.03 -11.98
CA ILE A 26 -5.80 5.35 -12.10
C ILE A 26 -5.07 4.26 -12.87
N LEU A 27 -5.51 3.01 -12.73
CA LEU A 27 -4.97 1.85 -13.43
C LEU A 27 -5.42 1.78 -14.89
N ASP A 28 -6.48 2.51 -15.25
CA ASP A 28 -6.94 2.61 -16.63
C ASP A 28 -6.12 3.67 -17.38
N LEU A 29 -5.07 3.18 -18.03
CA LEU A 29 -4.11 3.97 -18.80
C LEU A 29 -4.59 4.21 -20.23
N ASP A 30 -5.81 3.85 -20.60
CA ASP A 30 -6.35 4.00 -21.96
C ASP A 30 -7.03 5.37 -22.20
N THR A 31 -6.64 6.39 -21.43
CA THR A 31 -7.15 7.76 -21.57
C THR A 31 -6.38 8.51 -22.65
N SER A 32 -7.10 9.17 -23.57
CA SER A 32 -6.55 9.88 -24.73
C SER A 32 -5.70 11.11 -24.37
N SER A 33 -5.80 11.62 -23.14
CA SER A 33 -5.09 12.83 -22.70
C SER A 33 -3.78 12.49 -21.97
N ARG A 34 -2.66 13.00 -22.50
CA ARG A 34 -1.30 12.76 -21.96
C ARG A 34 -1.12 13.29 -20.53
N SER A 35 -1.84 14.37 -20.17
CA SER A 35 -1.78 14.99 -18.84
C SER A 35 -2.41 14.09 -17.77
N GLU A 36 -3.53 13.46 -18.10
CA GLU A 36 -4.27 12.57 -17.20
C GLU A 36 -3.54 11.23 -16.99
N ARG A 37 -2.83 10.74 -18.01
CA ARG A 37 -1.89 9.61 -17.86
C ARG A 37 -0.79 9.90 -16.85
N ILE A 38 -0.18 11.08 -16.91
CA ILE A 38 0.93 11.47 -16.03
C ILE A 38 0.43 11.66 -14.59
N SER A 39 -0.72 12.30 -14.40
CA SER A 39 -1.30 12.49 -13.06
C SER A 39 -1.64 11.14 -12.41
N LYS A 40 -2.27 10.22 -13.16
CA LYS A 40 -2.53 8.83 -12.71
C LYS A 40 -1.24 8.11 -12.31
N PHE A 41 -0.19 8.20 -13.12
CA PHE A 41 1.10 7.57 -12.82
C PHE A 41 1.76 8.11 -11.54
N ILE A 42 1.68 9.42 -11.32
CA ILE A 42 2.19 10.07 -10.10
C ILE A 42 1.42 9.58 -8.86
N VAL A 43 0.08 9.51 -8.93
CA VAL A 43 -0.72 9.01 -7.81
C VAL A 43 -0.40 7.54 -7.51
N MET A 44 -0.18 6.71 -8.54
CA MET A 44 0.22 5.32 -8.37
C MET A 44 1.55 5.20 -7.60
N ILE A 45 2.56 6.00 -7.95
CA ILE A 45 3.85 6.03 -7.24
C ILE A 45 3.68 6.51 -5.80
N ILE A 46 2.90 7.56 -5.57
CA ILE A 46 2.65 8.09 -4.22
C ILE A 46 2.00 7.02 -3.34
N VAL A 47 0.97 6.32 -3.85
CA VAL A 47 0.30 5.27 -3.10
C VAL A 47 1.22 4.09 -2.84
N LEU A 48 2.06 3.70 -3.80
CA LEU A 48 3.05 2.63 -3.62
C LEU A 48 4.06 2.98 -2.52
N ILE A 49 4.58 4.21 -2.53
CA ILE A 49 5.52 4.69 -1.51
C ILE A 49 4.81 4.79 -0.15
N ALA A 50 3.58 5.30 -0.10
CA ALA A 50 2.82 5.47 1.13
C ALA A 50 2.49 4.11 1.77
N THR A 51 1.99 3.15 1.00
CA THR A 51 1.74 1.78 1.47
C THR A 51 3.02 1.09 1.91
N THR A 52 4.12 1.24 1.17
CA THR A 52 5.42 0.67 1.57
C THR A 52 5.93 1.28 2.88
N ARG A 53 5.86 2.60 3.05
CA ARG A 53 6.24 3.28 4.30
C ARG A 53 5.37 2.85 5.47
N TRP A 54 4.05 2.79 5.27
CA TRP A 54 3.11 2.33 6.27
C TRP A 54 3.37 0.87 6.65
N GLY A 55 3.66 0.02 5.66
CA GLY A 55 3.98 -1.38 5.90
C GLY A 55 5.25 -1.64 6.65
N ILE A 56 6.32 -0.94 6.30
CA ILE A 56 7.57 -1.02 7.05
C ILE A 56 7.36 -0.53 8.48
N LYS A 57 6.60 0.56 8.68
CA LYS A 57 6.30 1.10 10.02
C LYS A 57 5.47 0.13 10.85
N VAL A 58 4.41 -0.45 10.28
CA VAL A 58 3.57 -1.46 10.93
C VAL A 58 4.37 -2.71 11.24
N TYR A 59 5.14 -3.23 10.28
CA TYR A 59 6.03 -4.38 10.48
C TYR A 59 7.02 -4.12 11.61
N THR A 60 7.65 -2.94 11.63
CA THR A 60 8.60 -2.54 12.66
C THR A 60 7.94 -2.44 14.03
N LEU A 61 6.78 -1.79 14.15
CA LEU A 61 6.04 -1.71 15.41
C LEU A 61 5.67 -3.09 15.95
N LEU A 62 5.16 -3.97 15.09
CA LEU A 62 4.74 -5.32 15.46
C LEU A 62 5.92 -6.25 15.79
N THR A 63 7.12 -5.98 15.27
CA THR A 63 8.34 -6.73 15.61
C THR A 63 9.10 -6.14 16.78
N ARG A 64 9.02 -4.82 17.02
CA ARG A 64 9.63 -4.13 18.18
C ARG A 64 9.01 -4.56 19.51
N ASP A 65 7.70 -4.81 19.53
CA ASP A 65 7.00 -5.30 20.73
C ASP A 65 7.56 -6.64 21.22
N LYS A 66 8.11 -7.46 20.31
CA LYS A 66 8.73 -8.74 20.63
C LYS A 66 10.11 -8.65 21.31
N ASN A 67 10.77 -7.49 21.26
CA ASN A 67 12.12 -7.30 21.79
C ASN A 67 12.15 -6.58 23.16
N ASN A 68 11.01 -6.12 23.69
CA ASN A 68 10.93 -5.45 25.00
C ASN A 68 10.48 -6.38 26.14
N LEU A 69 10.57 -7.70 25.94
CA LEU A 69 10.31 -8.72 26.96
C LEU A 69 11.60 -9.30 27.55
N LYS A 70 12.69 -8.52 27.58
CA LYS A 70 13.95 -8.94 28.18
C LYS A 70 14.41 -7.94 29.23
#